data_AF-A0A371FFE7-F1
#
_entry.id   AF-A0A371FFE7-F1
#
_cell.length_a   1.000
_cell.length_b   1.000
_cell.length_c   1.000
_cell.angle_alpha   90.00
_cell.angle_beta   90.00
_cell.angle_gamma   90.00
#
_symmetry.space_group_name_H-M   'P 1'
#
loop_
_entity.id
_entity.type
_entity.pdbx_description
1 polymer ?
#
loop_
_entity_poly.entity_id
_entity_poly.type
_entity_poly.pdbx_seq_one_letter_code
_entity_poly.pdbx_strand_id
1 'polypeptide(L)'
;LFKQCAYPSETRRRQISEELGLDINQVKFWFQNKKTQMKTINERLDNNVLRVENERIQSENLKMREALQKVFCVPCGGGAFGGAEERELSLQILKAENFLLTKEASKLFYLI
;
A
#
# COMPACT_ATOMS: atom_id res chain seq x y z
N LEU A 1 -2.24 28.06 27.34
CA LEU A 1 -1.63 28.87 26.26
C LEU A 1 -1.71 28.18 24.90
N PHE A 2 -0.79 27.26 24.51
CA PHE A 2 -0.81 26.67 23.15
C PHE A 2 -2.09 25.88 22.80
N LYS A 3 -2.61 25.07 23.74
CA LYS A 3 -3.85 24.29 23.54
C LYS A 3 -5.10 25.15 23.34
N GLN A 4 -5.08 26.41 23.76
CA GLN A 4 -6.20 27.35 23.62
C GLN A 4 -6.08 28.19 22.35
N CYS A 5 -4.86 28.46 21.87
CA CYS A 5 -4.61 29.15 20.61
C CYS A 5 -3.20 28.82 20.09
N ALA A 6 -3.11 28.05 19.00
CA ALA A 6 -1.83 27.69 18.38
C ALA A 6 -1.18 28.83 17.57
N TYR A 7 -1.99 29.85 17.22
CA TYR A 7 -1.59 31.01 16.42
C TYR A 7 -2.02 32.31 17.13
N PRO A 8 -1.38 32.67 18.25
CA PRO A 8 -1.72 33.89 18.96
C PRO A 8 -1.47 35.12 18.07
N SER A 9 -2.43 36.04 18.06
CA SER A 9 -2.31 37.35 17.43
C SER A 9 -1.16 38.15 18.04
N GLU A 10 -0.73 39.21 17.37
CA GLU A 10 0.35 40.06 17.88
C GLU A 10 0.01 40.69 19.24
N THR A 11 -1.22 41.16 19.41
CA THR A 11 -1.74 41.66 20.69
C THR A 11 -1.66 40.59 21.78
N ARG A 12 -2.03 39.34 21.48
CA ARG A 12 -1.94 38.25 22.45
C ARG A 12 -0.49 37.88 22.76
N ARG A 13 0.42 37.97 21.79
CA ARG A 13 1.86 37.75 22.02
C ARG A 13 2.45 38.81 22.94
N ARG A 14 2.05 40.08 22.81
CA ARG A 14 2.44 41.16 23.72
C ARG A 14 1.96 40.90 25.15
N GLN A 15 0.68 40.55 25.33
CA GLN A 15 0.15 40.19 26.65
C GLN A 15 0.92 39.04 27.30
N ILE A 16 1.21 37.98 26.55
CA ILE A 16 1.99 36.83 27.07
C ILE A 16 3.43 37.24 27.42
N SER A 17 4.03 38.14 26.64
CA SER A 17 5.37 38.68 26.89
C SER A 17 5.40 39.48 28.20
N GLU A 18 4.40 40.34 28.43
CA GLU A 18 4.24 41.10 29.67
C GLU A 18 3.94 40.20 30.88
N GLU A 19 2.96 39.28 30.76
CA GLU A 19 2.57 38.33 31.82
C GLU A 19 3.73 37.45 32.30
N LEU A 20 4.64 37.09 31.39
CA LEU A 20 5.75 36.17 31.68
C LEU A 20 7.11 36.87 31.83
N GLY A 21 7.19 38.19 31.63
CA GLY A 21 8.45 38.94 31.64
C GLY A 21 9.45 38.48 30.57
N LEU A 22 8.94 37.99 29.42
CA LEU A 22 9.74 37.47 28.32
C LEU A 22 9.79 38.46 27.16
N ASP A 23 10.85 38.41 26.35
CA ASP A 23 10.89 39.16 25.10
C ASP A 23 9.83 38.65 24.11
N ILE A 24 9.21 39.56 23.35
CA ILE A 24 8.15 39.21 22.39
C ILE A 24 8.63 38.20 21.32
N ASN A 25 9.91 38.23 20.95
CA ASN A 25 10.47 37.25 20.02
C ASN A 25 10.64 35.88 20.66
N GLN A 26 10.96 35.80 21.96
CA GLN A 26 10.98 34.52 22.67
C GLN A 26 9.60 33.87 22.65
N VAL A 27 8.55 34.65 22.89
CA VAL A 27 7.16 34.18 22.78
C VAL A 27 6.87 33.70 21.35
N LYS A 28 7.23 34.50 20.33
CA LYS A 28 7.05 34.12 18.91
C LYS A 28 7.75 32.79 18.58
N PHE A 29 9.02 32.65 18.92
CA PHE A 29 9.80 31.45 18.63
C PHE A 29 9.30 30.24 19.41
N TRP A 30 8.88 30.43 20.66
CA TRP A 30 8.30 29.35 21.45
C TRP A 30 7.04 28.77 20.78
N PHE A 31 6.12 29.62 20.30
CA PHE A 31 4.92 29.14 19.58
C PHE A 31 5.28 28.49 18.25
N GLN A 32 6.27 29.01 17.52
CA GLN A 32 6.74 28.39 16.28
C GLN A 32 7.33 27.00 16.53
N ASN A 33 8.26 26.88 17.48
CA ASN A 33 8.89 25.61 17.86
C ASN A 33 7.86 24.61 18.38
N LYS A 34 6.89 25.07 19.17
CA LYS A 34 5.83 24.21 19.69
C LYS A 34 4.95 23.63 18.59
N LYS A 35 4.62 24.42 17.55
CA LYS A 35 3.91 23.91 16.37
C LYS A 35 4.70 22.84 15.63
N THR A 36 5.97 23.10 15.35
CA THR A 36 6.84 22.14 14.67
C THR A 36 6.95 20.84 15.47
N GLN A 37 7.18 20.93 16.78
CA GLN A 37 7.21 19.77 17.67
C GLN A 37 5.92 18.95 17.60
N MET A 38 4.75 19.59 17.70
CA MET A 38 3.47 18.89 17.63
C MET A 38 3.23 18.25 16.27
N LYS A 39 3.59 18.94 15.17
CA LYS A 39 3.51 18.38 13.82
C LYS A 39 4.34 17.11 13.69
N THR A 40 5.61 17.14 14.13
CA THR A 40 6.49 15.96 14.11
C THR A 40 5.98 14.82 14.99
N ILE A 41 5.42 15.12 16.16
CA ILE A 41 4.84 14.08 17.03
C ILE A 41 3.64 13.43 16.33
N ASN A 42 2.72 14.22 15.78
CA ASN A 42 1.55 13.69 15.07
C ASN A 42 1.97 12.85 13.86
N GLU A 43 2.88 13.33 13.01
CA GLU A 43 3.37 12.57 11.85
C GLU A 43 4.00 11.23 12.26
N ARG A 44 4.72 11.18 13.38
CA ARG A 44 5.27 9.92 13.92
C ARG A 44 4.19 8.97 14.42
N LEU A 45 3.16 9.49 15.09
CA LEU A 45 2.03 8.68 15.55
C LEU A 45 1.26 8.11 14.35
N ASP A 46 0.96 8.95 13.36
CA ASP A 46 0.27 8.55 12.13
C ASP A 46 1.08 7.49 11.37
N ASN A 47 2.39 7.69 11.23
CA ASN A 47 3.27 6.70 10.60
C ASN A 47 3.29 5.35 11.34
N ASN A 48 3.27 5.38 12.68
CA ASN A 48 3.23 4.16 13.48
C ASN A 48 1.92 3.40 13.25
N VAL A 49 0.78 4.09 13.26
CA VAL A 49 -0.52 3.50 12.97
C VAL A 49 -0.54 2.87 11.58
N LEU A 50 -0.06 3.58 10.56
CA LEU A 50 0.02 3.07 9.19
C LEU A 50 0.94 1.84 9.07
N ARG A 51 2.05 1.80 9.81
CA ARG A 51 2.97 0.66 9.80
C ARG A 51 2.33 -0.59 10.39
N VAL A 52 1.66 -0.46 11.54
CA VAL A 52 0.93 -1.57 12.18
C VAL A 52 -0.16 -2.10 11.25
N GLU A 53 -0.92 -1.21 10.61
CA GLU A 53 -1.97 -1.62 9.68
C GLU A 53 -1.41 -2.29 8.41
N ASN A 54 -0.27 -1.81 7.90
CA ASN A 54 0.42 -2.45 6.78
C ASN A 54 0.90 -3.87 7.15
N GLU A 55 1.50 -4.05 8.32
CA GLU A 55 1.90 -5.37 8.83
C GLU A 55 0.70 -6.32 8.95
N ARG A 56 -0.44 -5.83 9.44
CA ARG A 56 -1.70 -6.58 9.51
C ARG A 56 -2.16 -7.04 8.13
N ILE A 57 -2.24 -6.11 7.17
CA ILE A 57 -2.65 -6.39 5.79
C ILE A 57 -1.68 -7.37 5.11
N GLN A 58 -0.37 -7.23 5.32
CA GLN A 58 0.63 -8.16 4.79
C GLN A 58 0.43 -9.58 5.34
N SER A 59 0.16 -9.73 6.64
CA SER A 59 -0.14 -11.02 7.25
C SER A 59 -1.40 -11.65 6.67
N GLU A 60 -2.47 -10.88 6.47
CA GLU A 60 -3.70 -11.36 5.85
C GLU A 60 -3.49 -11.77 4.39
N ASN A 61 -2.76 -10.95 3.62
CA ASN A 61 -2.41 -11.26 2.23
C ASN A 61 -1.59 -12.55 2.13
N LEU A 62 -0.66 -12.80 3.05
CA LEU A 62 0.12 -14.04 3.09
C LEU A 62 -0.81 -15.24 3.31
N LYS A 63 -1.68 -15.17 4.34
CA LYS A 63 -2.64 -16.24 4.63
C LYS A 63 -3.58 -16.51 3.45
N MET A 64 -4.06 -15.46 2.77
CA MET A 64 -4.89 -15.61 1.58
C MET A 64 -4.13 -16.30 0.44
N ARG A 65 -2.88 -15.91 0.17
CA ARG A 65 -2.06 -16.57 -0.86
C ARG A 65 -1.79 -18.04 -0.53
N GLU A 66 -1.47 -18.34 0.73
CA GLU A 66 -1.27 -19.73 1.18
C GLU A 66 -2.56 -20.55 1.09
N ALA A 67 -3.72 -19.96 1.44
CA ALA A 67 -5.00 -20.61 1.30
C ALA A 67 -5.31 -20.89 -0.17
N LEU A 68 -5.10 -19.91 -1.06
CA LEU A 68 -5.28 -20.08 -2.50
C LEU A 68 -4.38 -21.19 -3.04
N GLN A 69 -3.10 -21.23 -2.64
CA GLN A 69 -2.18 -22.32 -3.04
C GLN A 69 -2.68 -23.71 -2.64
N LYS A 70 -3.39 -23.82 -1.50
CA LYS A 70 -3.95 -25.08 -1.00
C LYS A 70 -5.26 -25.48 -1.65
N VAL A 71 -5.90 -24.60 -2.42
CA VAL A 71 -7.11 -24.95 -3.18
C VAL A 71 -6.68 -25.67 -4.46
N PHE A 72 -6.91 -26.98 -4.49
CA PHE A 72 -6.78 -27.81 -5.68
C PHE A 72 -8.07 -27.78 -6.48
N CYS A 73 -7.98 -27.45 -7.77
CA CYS A 73 -9.12 -27.58 -8.67
C CYS A 73 -9.12 -29.00 -9.25
N VAL A 74 -10.05 -29.82 -8.76
CA VAL A 74 -10.17 -31.25 -9.11
C VAL A 74 -10.43 -31.50 -10.62
N PRO A 75 -11.25 -30.70 -11.33
CA PRO A 75 -11.44 -30.88 -12.78
C PRO A 75 -10.20 -30.53 -13.63
N CYS A 76 -9.26 -29.76 -13.09
CA CYS A 76 -8.08 -29.27 -13.81
C CYS A 76 -6.75 -29.87 -13.33
N GLY A 77 -6.77 -30.82 -12.38
CA GLY A 77 -5.60 -31.62 -11.97
C GLY A 77 -4.46 -30.89 -11.25
N GLY A 78 -4.54 -29.57 -11.07
CA GLY A 78 -3.47 -28.77 -10.47
C GLY A 78 -3.94 -27.99 -9.24
N GLY A 79 -3.14 -28.04 -8.18
CA GLY A 79 -3.15 -27.02 -7.12
C GLY A 79 -3.05 -25.64 -7.75
N ALA A 80 -3.69 -24.63 -7.15
CA ALA A 80 -3.86 -23.30 -7.73
C ALA A 80 -2.63 -22.85 -8.52
N PHE A 81 -2.75 -23.03 -9.84
CA PHE A 81 -1.73 -22.78 -10.84
C PHE A 81 -0.47 -23.65 -10.69
N GLY A 82 -0.43 -24.82 -11.38
CA GLY A 82 0.81 -25.57 -11.66
C GLY A 82 1.93 -24.62 -12.09
N GLY A 83 3.17 -24.88 -11.71
CA GLY A 83 4.27 -23.89 -11.72
C GLY A 83 4.35 -23.08 -13.03
N ALA A 84 4.90 -21.85 -12.98
CA ALA A 84 4.99 -20.98 -14.16
C ALA A 84 5.58 -21.68 -15.39
N GLU A 85 6.53 -22.57 -15.15
CA GLU A 85 7.21 -23.41 -16.14
C GLU A 85 6.30 -24.49 -16.75
N GLU A 86 5.45 -25.11 -15.93
CA GLU A 86 4.50 -26.15 -16.34
C GLU A 86 3.36 -25.56 -17.19
N ARG A 87 2.96 -24.31 -16.89
CA ARG A 87 2.02 -23.53 -17.71
C ARG A 87 2.61 -23.15 -19.06
N GLU A 88 3.86 -22.72 -19.08
CA GLU A 88 4.55 -22.38 -20.33
C GLU A 88 4.68 -23.62 -21.22
N LEU A 89 5.05 -24.77 -20.65
CA LEU A 89 5.13 -26.02 -21.39
C LEU A 89 3.76 -26.45 -21.95
N SER A 90 2.71 -26.38 -21.13
CA SER A 90 1.35 -26.71 -21.57
C SER A 90 0.87 -25.78 -22.70
N LEU A 91 1.21 -24.49 -22.62
CA LEU A 91 0.88 -23.51 -23.66
C LEU A 91 1.62 -23.78 -24.98
N GLN A 92 2.88 -24.20 -24.92
CA GLN A 92 3.67 -24.57 -26.09
C GLN A 92 3.06 -25.79 -26.82
N ILE A 93 2.64 -26.80 -26.06
CA ILE A 93 1.98 -28.01 -26.61
C ILE A 93 0.68 -27.63 -27.31
N LEU A 94 -0.19 -26.87 -26.65
CA LEU A 94 -1.47 -26.43 -27.24
C LEU A 94 -1.28 -25.61 -28.51
N LYS A 95 -0.26 -24.74 -28.57
CA LYS A 95 0.06 -23.99 -29.79
C LYS A 95 0.47 -24.91 -30.94
N ALA A 96 1.26 -25.94 -30.66
CA ALA A 96 1.68 -26.91 -31.67
C ALA A 96 0.49 -27.73 -32.19
N GLU A 97 -0.38 -28.22 -31.30
CA GLU A 97 -1.60 -28.94 -31.68
C GLU A 97 -2.54 -28.06 -32.52
N ASN A 98 -2.75 -26.81 -32.11
CA ASN A 98 -3.62 -25.89 -32.84
C ASN A 98 -3.09 -25.59 -34.26
N PHE A 99 -1.78 -25.48 -34.41
CA PHE A 99 -1.15 -25.33 -35.72
C PHE A 99 -1.39 -26.55 -36.62
N LEU A 100 -1.30 -27.77 -36.08
CA LEU A 100 -1.58 -29.01 -36.82
C LEU A 100 -3.06 -29.09 -37.22
N LEU A 101 -3.95 -28.84 -36.27
CA LEU A 101 -5.40 -28.82 -36.50
C LEU A 101 -5.79 -27.77 -37.55
N THR A 102 -5.17 -26.61 -37.53
CA THR A 102 -5.40 -25.55 -38.54
C THR A 102 -4.95 -26.00 -39.92
N LYS A 103 -3.82 -26.71 -40.03
CA LYS A 103 -3.36 -27.29 -41.30
C LYS A 103 -4.30 -28.38 -41.80
N GLU A 104 -4.77 -29.24 -40.92
CA GLU A 104 -5.73 -30.29 -41.27
C GLU A 104 -7.07 -29.72 -41.71
N ALA A 105 -7.61 -28.76 -40.97
CA ALA A 105 -8.83 -28.04 -41.34
C ALA A 105 -8.69 -27.34 -42.69
N SER A 106 -7.53 -26.72 -42.95
CA SER A 106 -7.24 -26.10 -44.24
C SER A 106 -7.18 -27.14 -45.37
N LYS A 107 -6.52 -28.28 -45.16
CA LYS A 107 -6.48 -29.37 -46.14
C LYS A 107 -7.88 -29.92 -46.45
N LEU A 108 -8.71 -30.12 -45.43
CA LEU A 108 -10.09 -30.57 -45.59
C LEU A 108 -10.93 -29.52 -46.32
N PHE A 109 -10.72 -28.24 -46.04
CA PHE A 109 -11.38 -27.14 -46.76
C PHE A 109 -11.03 -27.11 -48.25
N TYR A 110 -9.80 -27.45 -48.64
CA TYR A 110 -9.41 -27.54 -50.07
C TYR A 110 -9.86 -28.84 -50.76
N LEU A 111 -10.48 -29.78 -50.05
CA LEU A 111 -10.97 -31.06 -50.56
C LEU A 111 -12.51 -31.09 -50.72
N ILE A 112 -13.21 -30.00 -50.40
CA ILE A 112 -14.67 -29.79 -50.55
C ILE A 112 -14.87 -28.65 -51.55
#